data_AF-Q94F69-F1
#
_entry.id   AF-Q94F69-F1
#
_cell.length_a   1.000
_cell.length_b   1.000
_cell.length_c   1.000
_cell.angle_alpha   90.00
_cell.angle_beta   90.00
_cell.angle_gamma   90.00
#
_symmetry.space_group_name_H-M   'P 1'
#
loop_
_entity.id
_entity.type
_entity.pdbx_description
1 polymer ?
#
loop_
_entity_poly.entity_id
_entity_poly.type
_entity_poly.pdbx_seq_one_letter_code
_entity_poly.pdbx_strand_id
1 'polypeptide(L)'
;MERMGVGKSGKPLHYKGSAFHRVIPDFMCQGGDFTRGNGTGGESIYGEKFADEKFVHKHTKPGILSMANAGPNTNGSQFFICTVPCNWLDGKHVVFGEVVEGMDVVKNIEKVGSRSGTTAKQVVIADCGQL
;
A
#
# COMPACT_ATOMS: atom_id res chain seq x y z
N MET A 1 -21.39 -4.03 7.12
CA MET A 1 -20.14 -4.27 6.37
C MET A 1 -20.46 -5.08 5.13
N GLU A 2 -20.72 -4.41 4.01
CA GLU A 2 -20.87 -5.10 2.72
C GLU A 2 -19.51 -5.65 2.30
N ARG A 3 -19.37 -6.97 2.29
CA ARG A 3 -18.26 -7.61 1.59
C ARG A 3 -18.48 -7.28 0.12
N MET A 4 -17.55 -6.57 -0.53
CA MET A 4 -17.61 -6.32 -1.99
C MET A 4 -17.43 -7.60 -2.83
N GLY A 5 -17.61 -8.77 -2.20
CA GLY A 5 -17.60 -10.08 -2.82
C GLY A 5 -16.22 -10.50 -3.30
N VAL A 6 -16.25 -11.26 -4.38
CA VAL A 6 -15.08 -11.75 -5.09
C VAL A 6 -14.87 -10.84 -6.30
N GLY A 7 -13.66 -10.28 -6.44
CA GLY A 7 -13.27 -9.44 -7.58
C GLY A 7 -13.17 -10.24 -8.87
N LYS A 8 -12.93 -9.56 -10.00
CA LYS A 8 -12.74 -10.21 -11.31
C LYS A 8 -11.56 -11.18 -11.31
N SER A 9 -10.57 -10.97 -10.43
CA SER A 9 -9.44 -11.88 -10.25
C SER A 9 -9.79 -13.20 -9.55
N GLY A 10 -11.05 -13.42 -9.16
CA GLY A 10 -11.47 -14.60 -8.40
C GLY A 10 -10.99 -14.60 -6.94
N LYS A 11 -10.55 -13.45 -6.42
CA LYS A 11 -10.07 -13.28 -5.05
C LYS A 11 -10.99 -12.32 -4.29
N PRO A 12 -11.16 -12.47 -2.97
CA PRO A 12 -11.87 -11.49 -2.16
C PRO A 12 -11.23 -10.10 -2.32
N LEU A 13 -12.04 -9.06 -2.52
CA LEU A 13 -11.58 -7.67 -2.48
C LEU A 13 -11.32 -7.25 -1.03
N HIS A 14 -10.24 -7.77 -0.45
CA HIS A 14 -9.98 -7.65 0.99
C HIS A 14 -8.48 -7.76 1.29
N TYR A 15 -8.00 -6.93 2.23
CA TYR A 15 -6.58 -6.91 2.60
C TYR A 15 -6.17 -7.98 3.61
N LYS A 16 -7.11 -8.60 4.34
CA LYS A 16 -6.79 -9.67 5.30
C LYS A 16 -6.04 -10.81 4.62
N GLY A 17 -4.91 -11.19 5.22
CA GLY A 17 -4.01 -12.21 4.72
C GLY A 17 -3.04 -11.74 3.63
N SER A 18 -3.20 -10.53 3.09
CA SER A 18 -2.21 -9.93 2.19
C SER A 18 -0.97 -9.47 2.96
N ALA A 19 0.16 -9.35 2.25
CA ALA A 19 1.45 -9.05 2.85
C ALA A 19 2.02 -7.69 2.41
N PHE A 20 2.88 -7.12 3.27
CA PHE A 20 3.85 -6.12 2.85
C PHE A 20 4.98 -6.82 2.10
N HIS A 21 4.88 -6.81 0.78
CA HIS A 21 5.77 -7.57 -0.11
C HIS A 21 7.01 -6.77 -0.53
N ARG A 22 7.02 -5.45 -0.31
CA ARG A 22 8.17 -4.59 -0.62
C ARG A 22 8.38 -3.55 0.48
N VAL A 23 9.46 -3.67 1.24
CA VAL A 23 9.79 -2.79 2.37
C VAL A 23 11.22 -2.29 2.24
N ILE A 24 11.40 -0.98 2.12
CA ILE A 24 12.70 -0.32 1.96
C ILE A 24 12.92 0.60 3.17
N PRO A 25 13.91 0.29 4.03
CA PRO A 25 14.29 1.16 5.14
C PRO A 25 14.63 2.57 4.67
N ASP A 26 14.24 3.55 5.48
CA ASP A 26 14.38 4.99 5.21
C ASP A 26 13.67 5.44 3.93
N PHE A 27 12.59 4.74 3.58
CA PHE A 27 11.75 5.09 2.44
C PHE A 27 10.27 4.79 2.70
N MET A 28 9.86 3.52 2.60
CA MET A 28 8.44 3.14 2.68
C MET A 28 8.21 1.64 2.87
N CYS A 29 7.00 1.31 3.31
CA CYS A 29 6.46 -0.04 3.42
C CYS A 29 5.28 -0.22 2.44
N GLN A 30 5.41 -1.08 1.43
CA GLN A 30 4.39 -1.32 0.39
C GLN A 30 3.70 -2.67 0.54
N GLY A 31 2.38 -2.66 0.41
CA GLY A 31 1.49 -3.83 0.54
C GLY A 31 0.27 -3.73 -0.38
N GLY A 32 -0.76 -4.52 -0.10
CA GLY A 32 -2.06 -4.44 -0.78
C GLY A 32 -2.20 -5.30 -2.05
N ASP A 33 -1.21 -6.10 -2.41
CA ASP A 33 -1.35 -7.12 -3.45
C ASP A 33 -1.97 -8.40 -2.84
N PHE A 34 -3.30 -8.49 -2.88
CA PHE A 34 -4.05 -9.65 -2.39
C PHE A 34 -4.29 -10.73 -3.47
N THR A 35 -3.88 -10.51 -4.73
CA THR A 35 -4.14 -11.44 -5.83
C THR A 35 -2.93 -12.29 -6.20
N ARG A 36 -1.71 -11.75 -6.04
CA ARG A 36 -0.44 -12.41 -6.34
C ARG A 36 0.57 -12.33 -5.18
N GLY A 37 0.46 -11.35 -4.30
CA GLY A 37 1.29 -11.20 -3.11
C GLY A 37 2.76 -10.81 -3.37
N ASN A 38 3.09 -10.38 -4.58
CA ASN A 38 4.48 -10.13 -5.01
C ASN A 38 4.66 -8.77 -5.70
N GLY A 39 3.62 -7.95 -5.75
CA GLY A 39 3.62 -6.62 -6.37
C GLY A 39 3.16 -6.60 -7.82
N THR A 40 2.90 -7.76 -8.44
CA THR A 40 2.39 -7.83 -9.81
C THR A 40 0.86 -7.86 -9.90
N GLY A 41 0.19 -8.00 -8.74
CA GLY A 41 -1.26 -8.11 -8.65
C GLY A 41 -1.96 -6.92 -8.01
N GLY A 42 -3.09 -7.23 -7.37
CA GLY A 42 -4.06 -6.27 -6.85
C GLY A 42 -5.19 -5.95 -7.82
N GLU A 43 -6.35 -5.58 -7.28
CA GLU A 43 -7.54 -5.18 -8.03
C GLU A 43 -8.28 -4.11 -7.21
N SER A 44 -8.77 -3.04 -7.85
CA SER A 44 -9.58 -2.04 -7.17
C SER A 44 -11.05 -2.41 -7.20
N ILE A 45 -11.86 -1.72 -6.40
CA ILE A 45 -13.32 -1.88 -6.41
C ILE A 45 -13.96 -1.38 -7.71
N TYR A 46 -13.23 -0.61 -8.51
CA TYR A 46 -13.65 -0.07 -9.81
C TYR A 46 -13.22 -0.95 -10.99
N GLY A 47 -12.51 -2.06 -10.73
CA GLY A 47 -11.89 -2.93 -11.72
C GLY A 47 -10.37 -3.04 -11.54
N GLU A 48 -9.67 -3.53 -12.57
CA GLU A 48 -8.23 -3.81 -12.49
C GLU A 48 -7.41 -2.55 -12.13
N LYS A 49 -7.75 -1.41 -12.76
CA LYS A 49 -7.08 -0.12 -12.55
C LYS A 49 -8.06 1.03 -12.53
N PHE A 50 -7.69 2.13 -11.89
CA PHE A 50 -8.40 3.41 -11.94
C PHE A 50 -7.44 4.61 -12.04
N ALA A 51 -7.99 5.74 -12.47
CA ALA A 51 -7.25 6.97 -12.74
C ALA A 51 -6.70 7.63 -11.46
N ASP A 52 -5.69 8.48 -11.62
CA ASP A 52 -5.23 9.34 -10.54
C ASP A 52 -6.31 10.40 -10.26
N GLU A 53 -6.83 10.44 -9.02
CA GLU A 53 -7.92 11.35 -8.68
C GLU A 53 -7.44 12.81 -8.64
N LYS A 54 -6.59 13.16 -7.66
CA LYS A 54 -5.95 14.48 -7.51
C LYS A 54 -4.65 14.38 -6.73
N PHE A 55 -3.71 15.29 -7.00
CA PHE A 55 -2.45 15.43 -6.27
C PHE A 55 -2.47 16.62 -5.30
N VAL A 56 -3.54 16.76 -4.51
CA VAL A 56 -3.69 17.85 -3.53
C VAL A 56 -2.74 17.69 -2.35
N HIS A 57 -2.62 16.46 -1.85
CA HIS A 57 -1.77 16.12 -0.71
C HIS A 57 -0.37 15.70 -1.18
N LYS A 58 0.62 15.94 -0.32
CA LYS A 58 2.06 15.74 -0.59
C LYS A 58 2.68 14.79 0.42
N HIS A 59 3.79 14.18 0.06
CA HIS A 59 4.52 13.20 0.86
C HIS A 59 5.44 13.86 1.90
N THR A 60 4.85 14.69 2.77
CA THR A 60 5.57 15.66 3.61
C THR A 60 6.18 15.10 4.89
N LYS A 61 5.74 13.92 5.36
CA LYS A 61 6.13 13.37 6.66
C LYS A 61 6.06 11.83 6.68
N PRO A 62 6.71 11.16 7.66
CA PRO A 62 6.44 9.76 7.96
C PRO A 62 4.95 9.52 8.26
N GLY A 63 4.46 8.34 7.92
CA GLY A 63 3.07 7.92 8.12
C GLY A 63 2.12 8.27 6.98
N ILE A 64 2.56 9.00 5.96
CA ILE A 64 1.72 9.30 4.79
C ILE A 64 1.36 7.99 4.05
N LEU A 65 0.06 7.79 3.83
CA LEU A 65 -0.53 6.68 3.09
C LEU A 65 -0.82 7.11 1.65
N SER A 66 -0.31 6.36 0.68
CA SER A 66 -0.34 6.75 -0.73
C SER A 66 -0.45 5.55 -1.66
N MET A 67 -0.99 5.77 -2.86
CA MET A 67 -1.24 4.72 -3.85
C MET A 67 0.05 4.29 -4.55
N ALA A 68 0.31 2.98 -4.60
CA ALA A 68 1.31 2.43 -5.51
C ALA A 68 0.70 2.29 -6.92
N ASN A 69 1.49 2.62 -7.94
CA ASN A 69 1.09 2.53 -9.35
C ASN A 69 2.28 2.14 -10.24
N ALA A 70 2.00 1.80 -11.50
CA ALA A 70 2.98 1.48 -12.54
C ALA A 70 3.04 2.60 -13.61
N GLY A 71 2.87 3.86 -13.17
CA GLY A 71 2.71 5.02 -14.04
C GLY A 71 1.33 5.67 -13.93
N PRO A 72 1.10 6.78 -14.65
CA PRO A 72 -0.13 7.56 -14.54
C PRO A 72 -1.39 6.72 -14.76
N ASN A 73 -2.41 6.95 -13.94
CA ASN A 73 -3.73 6.31 -14.04
C ASN A 73 -3.74 4.78 -13.93
N THR A 74 -2.82 4.21 -13.14
CA THR A 74 -2.73 2.74 -12.94
C THR A 74 -2.88 2.32 -11.47
N ASN A 75 -3.69 3.07 -10.72
CA ASN A 75 -3.99 2.75 -9.32
C ASN A 75 -4.80 1.45 -9.24
N GLY A 76 -4.49 0.59 -8.27
CA GLY A 76 -5.18 -0.69 -8.05
C GLY A 76 -5.57 -0.83 -6.58
N SER A 77 -5.08 -1.87 -5.91
CA SER A 77 -5.20 -2.03 -4.45
C SER A 77 -3.89 -1.85 -3.68
N GLN A 78 -2.77 -1.71 -4.40
CA GLN A 78 -1.49 -1.57 -3.74
C GLN A 78 -1.32 -0.17 -3.18
N PHE A 79 -0.75 -0.10 -1.98
CA PHE A 79 -0.48 1.14 -1.26
C PHE A 79 0.89 1.08 -0.63
N PHE A 80 1.40 2.23 -0.22
CA PHE A 80 2.59 2.33 0.62
C PHE A 80 2.41 3.34 1.74
N ILE A 81 3.14 3.10 2.84
CA ILE A 81 3.24 4.00 3.99
C ILE A 81 4.67 4.57 4.00
N CYS A 82 4.80 5.89 3.97
CA CYS A 82 6.10 6.55 4.02
C CYS A 82 6.72 6.44 5.42
N THR A 83 8.02 6.21 5.51
CA THR A 83 8.74 6.18 6.80
C THR A 83 9.62 7.42 7.01
N VAL A 84 9.75 8.24 5.97
CA VAL A 84 10.42 9.54 5.86
C VAL A 84 9.59 10.46 4.93
N PRO A 85 9.85 11.78 4.87
CA PRO A 85 9.31 12.63 3.80
C PRO A 85 9.82 12.18 2.42
N CYS A 86 8.93 12.07 1.44
CA CYS A 86 9.20 11.51 0.11
C CYS A 86 8.79 12.48 -1.01
N ASN A 87 9.20 13.75 -0.93
CA ASN A 87 8.74 14.82 -1.83
C ASN A 87 8.93 14.53 -3.34
N TRP A 88 9.86 13.65 -3.71
CA TRP A 88 10.06 13.23 -5.11
C TRP A 88 8.91 12.39 -5.70
N LEU A 89 7.98 11.93 -4.86
CA LEU A 89 6.76 11.21 -5.23
C LEU A 89 5.55 12.13 -5.46
N ASP A 90 5.66 13.41 -5.12
CA ASP A 90 4.59 14.39 -5.32
C ASP A 90 4.22 14.50 -6.81
N GLY A 91 2.92 14.52 -7.10
CA GLY A 91 2.40 14.54 -8.48
C GLY A 91 2.50 13.21 -9.24
N LYS A 92 3.02 12.15 -8.60
CA LYS A 92 3.18 10.81 -9.20
C LYS A 92 2.36 9.73 -8.48
N HIS A 93 2.18 9.90 -7.18
CA HIS A 93 1.39 8.99 -6.34
C HIS A 93 0.33 9.79 -5.59
N VAL A 94 -0.91 9.30 -5.62
CA VAL A 94 -2.04 9.93 -4.94
C VAL A 94 -1.95 9.63 -3.45
N VAL A 95 -1.75 10.66 -2.64
CA VAL A 95 -1.85 10.59 -1.18
C VAL A 95 -3.32 10.64 -0.78
N PHE A 96 -3.76 9.68 0.02
CA PHE A 96 -5.17 9.52 0.40
C PHE A 96 -5.41 9.32 1.90
N GLY A 97 -4.37 9.37 2.72
CA GLY A 97 -4.51 9.30 4.16
C GLY A 97 -3.19 9.39 4.91
N GLU A 98 -3.25 9.15 6.22
CA GLU A 98 -2.08 9.08 7.10
C GLU A 98 -2.33 8.14 8.26
N VAL A 99 -1.25 7.56 8.78
CA VAL A 99 -1.25 6.76 10.00
C VAL A 99 -1.41 7.69 11.20
N VAL A 100 -2.52 7.55 11.93
CA VAL A 100 -2.81 8.32 13.16
C VAL A 100 -2.35 7.59 14.43
N GLU A 101 -2.30 6.26 14.40
CA GLU A 101 -1.87 5.39 15.50
C GLU A 101 -1.03 4.22 14.94
N GLY A 102 -0.10 3.69 15.75
CA GLY A 102 0.69 2.51 15.38
C GLY A 102 1.88 2.79 14.46
N MET A 103 2.44 4.00 14.47
CA MET A 103 3.67 4.29 13.72
C MET A 103 4.89 3.47 14.18
N ASP A 104 4.93 3.05 15.43
CA ASP A 104 5.90 2.09 15.96
C ASP A 104 5.77 0.71 15.31
N VAL A 105 4.55 0.27 14.99
CA VAL A 105 4.29 -0.95 14.22
C VAL A 105 4.83 -0.80 12.80
N VAL A 106 4.59 0.34 12.14
CA VAL A 106 5.17 0.64 10.82
C VAL A 106 6.70 0.60 10.87
N LYS A 107 7.33 1.14 11.92
CA LYS A 107 8.78 1.05 12.12
C LYS A 107 9.28 -0.36 12.38
N ASN A 108 8.49 -1.23 13.03
CA ASN A 108 8.84 -2.64 13.17
C ASN A 108 8.75 -3.40 11.84
N ILE A 109 7.81 -3.05 10.97
CA ILE A 109 7.75 -3.55 9.58
C ILE A 109 8.98 -3.09 8.81
N GLU A 110 9.34 -1.81 8.91
CA GLU A 110 10.50 -1.22 8.23
C GLU A 110 11.81 -1.96 8.56
N LYS A 111 12.02 -2.32 9.83
CA LYS A 111 13.23 -3.02 10.31
C LYS A 111 13.49 -4.36 9.66
N VAL A 112 12.46 -5.02 9.12
CA VAL A 112 12.63 -6.31 8.42
C VAL A 112 12.77 -6.14 6.90
N GLY A 113 12.78 -4.91 6.38
CA GLY A 113 13.02 -4.60 4.98
C GLY A 113 14.50 -4.64 4.59
N SER A 114 14.76 -4.35 3.32
CA SER A 114 16.11 -4.27 2.76
C SER A 114 16.18 -3.24 1.62
N ARG A 115 17.38 -2.90 1.16
CA ARG A 115 17.57 -1.96 0.04
C ARG A 115 16.89 -2.41 -1.26
N SER A 116 16.79 -3.73 -1.50
CA SER A 116 16.07 -4.27 -2.66
C SER A 116 14.56 -4.28 -2.48
N GLY A 117 14.07 -4.01 -1.26
CA GLY A 117 12.66 -4.12 -0.88
C GLY A 117 12.26 -5.50 -0.38
N THR A 118 13.10 -6.53 -0.52
CA THR A 118 12.81 -7.88 0.00
C THR A 118 12.76 -7.85 1.52
N THR A 119 11.77 -8.54 2.11
CA THR A 119 11.64 -8.65 3.56
C THR A 119 12.36 -9.90 4.09
N ALA A 120 13.04 -9.76 5.23
CA ALA A 120 13.71 -10.86 5.92
C ALA A 120 12.72 -11.81 6.64
N LYS A 121 11.51 -11.32 6.91
CA LYS A 121 10.40 -12.06 7.50
C LYS A 121 9.11 -11.68 6.81
N GLN A 122 8.17 -12.62 6.73
CA GLN A 122 6.84 -12.32 6.21
C GLN A 122 6.12 -11.34 7.14
N VAL A 123 5.56 -10.28 6.56
CA VAL A 123 4.75 -9.27 7.27
C VAL A 123 3.35 -9.31 6.69
N VAL A 124 2.37 -9.73 7.50
CA VAL A 124 1.00 -10.03 7.04
C VAL A 124 0.00 -9.14 7.76
N ILE A 125 -1.01 -8.66 7.01
CA ILE A 125 -2.20 -8.04 7.58
C ILE A 125 -3.10 -9.16 8.11
N ALA A 126 -2.89 -9.56 9.37
CA ALA A 126 -3.59 -10.68 9.97
C ALA A 126 -5.12 -10.44 10.05
N ASP A 127 -5.52 -9.20 10.28
CA ASP A 127 -6.91 -8.76 10.18
C ASP A 127 -6.99 -7.28 9.79
N CYS A 128 -8.13 -6.85 9.27
CA CYS A 128 -8.40 -5.46 8.89
C CYS A 128 -9.89 -5.17 8.83
N GLY A 129 -10.27 -3.91 9.04
CA GLY A 129 -11.65 -3.45 8.96
C GLY A 129 -11.75 -1.94 9.18
N GLN A 130 -12.98 -1.46 9.23
CA GLN A 130 -13.31 -0.10 9.64
C GLN A 130 -13.67 -0.10 11.13
N LEU A 131 -13.16 0.88 11.88
CA LEU A 131 -13.46 1.12 13.29
C LEU A 131 -14.87 1.69 13.48
#